data_AF-A0A5P9K147-F1
#
_entry.id   AF-A0A5P9K147-F1
#
_cell.length_a   1.000
_cell.length_b   1.000
_cell.length_c   1.000
_cell.angle_alpha   90.00
_cell.angle_beta   90.00
_cell.angle_gamma   90.00
#
_symmetry.space_group_name_H-M   'P 1'
#
loop_
_entity.id
_entity.type
_entity.pdbx_description
1 polymer ?
#
loop_
_entity_poly.entity_id
_entity_poly.type
_entity_poly.pdbx_seq_one_letter_code
_entity_poly.pdbx_strand_id
1 'polypeptide(L)'
;DVKPNVKDEKKPAAKRGKTEEEEDMFKWWENQNEDNSVKWTTFQHNGVLFPPPYVPLPKNVKMKYDGKPVTLPPESEEVAGFFGAMIETDHAKDPVFRANFFRDFKEMCEEYPPAEGVKITSLEKC
;
A
#
# COMPACT_ATOMS: atom_id res chain seq x y z
N ASP A 1 5.48 -35.03 78.22
CA ASP A 1 4.80 -33.99 77.43
C ASP A 1 5.80 -33.18 76.61
N VAL A 2 5.31 -32.72 75.46
CA VAL A 2 6.01 -32.37 74.21
C VAL A 2 6.75 -31.01 74.27
N LYS A 3 7.97 -30.94 73.71
CA LYS A 3 8.57 -29.72 73.12
C LYS A 3 8.23 -29.71 71.61
N PRO A 4 7.91 -28.58 70.95
CA PRO A 4 8.94 -27.62 70.49
C PRO A 4 8.46 -26.14 70.43
N ASN A 5 9.27 -25.13 70.77
CA ASN A 5 10.26 -24.38 69.97
C ASN A 5 9.76 -23.84 68.61
N VAL A 6 9.31 -22.59 68.62
CA VAL A 6 8.93 -21.77 67.45
C VAL A 6 10.20 -21.12 66.88
N LYS A 7 10.50 -21.37 65.60
CA LYS A 7 11.41 -20.55 64.78
C LYS A 7 10.88 -20.44 63.35
N ASP A 8 10.97 -19.22 62.84
CA ASP A 8 10.58 -18.67 61.55
C ASP A 8 10.81 -19.56 60.32
N GLU A 9 9.77 -19.76 59.51
CA GLU A 9 9.92 -20.06 58.08
C GLU A 9 8.91 -19.30 57.20
N LYS A 10 9.51 -18.42 56.39
CA LYS A 10 9.08 -17.75 55.15
C LYS A 10 7.66 -17.98 54.58
N LYS A 11 6.99 -16.84 54.35
CA LYS A 11 5.89 -16.60 53.40
C LYS A 11 6.03 -17.40 52.09
N PRO A 12 5.00 -18.11 51.61
CA PRO A 12 5.02 -18.71 50.28
C PRO A 12 4.89 -17.62 49.23
N ALA A 13 5.89 -17.55 48.33
CA ALA A 13 5.86 -16.72 47.15
C ALA A 13 4.72 -17.18 46.23
N ALA A 14 3.91 -16.22 45.78
CA ALA A 14 2.84 -16.42 44.83
C ALA A 14 3.36 -17.15 43.58
N LYS A 15 2.81 -18.33 43.29
CA LYS A 15 2.82 -18.91 41.94
C LYS A 15 2.04 -17.95 41.05
N ARG A 16 2.75 -16.99 40.44
CA ARG A 16 2.27 -16.20 39.32
C ARG A 16 2.08 -17.21 38.19
N GLY A 17 0.82 -17.53 37.90
CA GLY A 17 0.47 -18.43 36.80
C GLY A 17 1.12 -17.90 35.53
N LYS A 18 1.94 -18.73 34.90
CA LYS A 18 2.24 -18.57 33.47
C LYS A 18 0.91 -18.70 32.76
N THR A 19 0.48 -17.62 32.13
CA THR A 19 -0.64 -17.62 31.20
C THR A 19 -0.24 -18.50 30.01
N GLU A 20 -1.18 -19.31 29.53
CA GLU A 20 -1.04 -20.20 28.36
C GLU A 20 -0.51 -19.44 27.12
N GLU A 21 -0.82 -18.14 27.03
CA GLU A 21 -0.28 -17.20 26.03
C GLU A 21 1.26 -17.02 26.08
N GLU A 22 1.90 -17.21 27.23
CA GLU A 22 3.37 -17.15 27.33
C GLU A 22 4.05 -18.43 26.82
N GLU A 23 3.32 -19.55 26.79
CA GLU A 23 3.83 -20.85 26.33
C GLU A 23 3.75 -20.99 24.81
N ASP A 24 2.87 -20.23 24.15
CA ASP A 24 2.71 -20.17 22.68
C ASP A 24 3.64 -19.17 21.97
N MET A 25 4.44 -18.38 22.70
CA MET A 25 5.41 -17.47 22.09
C MET A 25 6.66 -18.24 21.63
N PHE A 26 6.73 -18.56 20.34
CA PHE A 26 7.92 -19.14 19.73
C PHE A 26 9.10 -18.15 19.79
N LYS A 27 10.07 -18.43 20.67
CA LYS A 27 11.27 -17.61 20.86
C LYS A 27 12.29 -17.84 19.75
N TRP A 28 12.09 -17.18 18.63
CA TRP A 28 12.93 -17.30 17.43
C TRP A 28 14.44 -17.02 17.68
N TRP A 29 14.78 -16.26 18.73
CA TRP A 29 16.16 -15.94 19.09
C TRP A 29 16.92 -17.07 19.83
N GLU A 30 16.24 -18.11 20.34
CA GLU A 30 16.90 -19.28 20.95
C GLU A 30 17.39 -20.29 19.89
N ASN A 31 17.03 -20.09 18.62
CA ASN A 31 17.28 -21.01 17.51
C ASN A 31 18.35 -20.48 16.53
N GLN A 32 19.49 -20.01 17.06
CA GLN A 32 20.61 -19.44 16.30
C GLN A 32 21.58 -20.50 15.74
N ASN A 33 21.07 -21.49 15.02
CA ASN A 33 21.92 -22.32 14.16
C ASN A 33 21.84 -21.74 12.74
N GLU A 34 22.69 -20.75 12.46
CA GLU A 34 22.85 -20.15 11.13
C GLU A 34 23.63 -21.09 10.20
N ASP A 35 22.97 -22.16 9.75
CA ASP A 35 23.41 -22.85 8.54
C ASP A 35 22.72 -22.20 7.33
N ASN A 36 23.51 -21.84 6.32
CA ASN A 36 23.06 -21.15 5.11
C ASN A 36 22.19 -22.03 4.18
N SER A 37 21.60 -23.10 4.70
CA SER A 37 20.86 -24.10 3.94
C SER A 37 19.42 -24.19 4.44
N VAL A 38 18.49 -23.80 3.57
CA VAL A 38 17.02 -23.91 3.67
C VAL A 38 16.36 -22.95 4.70
N LYS A 39 15.70 -21.90 4.19
CA LYS A 39 15.00 -20.88 5.00
C LYS A 39 13.65 -21.33 5.57
N TRP A 40 13.02 -22.33 4.95
CA TRP A 40 11.72 -22.86 5.37
C TRP A 40 11.56 -24.28 4.83
N THR A 41 10.94 -25.15 5.62
CA THR A 41 10.56 -26.51 5.20
C THR A 41 9.17 -26.52 4.57
N THR A 42 8.26 -25.68 5.07
CA THR A 42 6.92 -25.46 4.52
C THR A 42 6.61 -23.96 4.56
N PHE A 43 5.97 -23.44 3.52
CA PHE A 43 5.57 -22.04 3.43
C PHE A 43 4.18 -21.96 2.79
N GLN A 44 3.21 -21.41 3.54
CA GLN A 44 1.86 -21.15 3.06
C GLN A 44 1.56 -19.67 3.25
N HIS A 45 1.15 -18.99 2.18
CA HIS A 45 0.72 -17.59 2.20
C HIS A 45 -0.54 -17.42 1.35
N ASN A 46 -1.35 -16.42 1.68
CA ASN A 46 -2.64 -16.17 1.02
C ASN A 46 -2.50 -15.32 -0.26
N GLY A 47 -1.39 -15.47 -0.99
CA GLY A 47 -1.13 -14.71 -2.20
C GLY A 47 -0.86 -13.22 -1.94
N VAL A 48 -1.29 -12.39 -2.87
CA VAL A 48 -1.16 -10.92 -2.84
C VAL A 48 -2.54 -10.28 -2.80
N LEU A 49 -2.65 -9.13 -2.12
CA LEU A 49 -3.84 -8.30 -2.16
C LEU A 49 -3.69 -7.28 -3.28
N PHE A 50 -4.52 -7.40 -4.33
CA PHE A 50 -4.57 -6.41 -5.39
C PHE A 50 -5.28 -5.13 -4.93
N PRO A 51 -4.86 -3.96 -5.42
CA PRO A 51 -5.60 -2.73 -5.18
C PRO A 51 -7.02 -2.85 -5.77
N PRO A 52 -7.99 -2.10 -5.23
CA PRO A 52 -9.33 -2.05 -5.79
C PRO A 52 -9.31 -1.52 -7.23
N PRO A 53 -10.29 -1.91 -8.07
CA PRO A 53 -10.39 -1.38 -9.42
C PRO A 53 -10.67 0.12 -9.41
N TYR A 54 -10.26 0.80 -10.48
CA TYR A 54 -10.50 2.22 -10.67
C TYR A 54 -12.00 2.57 -10.62
N VAL A 55 -12.32 3.70 -9.97
CA VAL A 55 -13.69 4.24 -9.90
C VAL A 55 -13.72 5.54 -10.72
N PRO A 56 -14.52 5.59 -11.80
CA PRO A 56 -14.64 6.77 -12.64
C PRO A 56 -15.09 8.01 -11.87
N LEU A 57 -14.66 9.17 -12.35
CA LEU A 57 -15.03 10.45 -11.76
C LEU A 57 -16.54 10.73 -11.91
N PRO A 58 -17.13 11.50 -10.97
CA PRO A 58 -18.51 11.95 -11.08
C PRO A 58 -18.75 12.72 -12.39
N LYS A 59 -19.93 12.54 -13.01
CA LYS A 59 -20.27 13.12 -14.33
C LYS A 59 -20.14 14.65 -14.43
N ASN A 60 -20.17 15.35 -13.31
CA ASN A 60 -20.01 16.81 -13.21
C ASN A 60 -18.55 17.26 -13.24
N VAL A 61 -17.59 16.36 -13.04
CA VAL A 61 -16.16 16.64 -13.12
C VAL A 61 -15.68 16.18 -14.49
N LYS A 62 -15.14 17.11 -15.28
CA LYS A 62 -14.60 16.83 -16.60
C LYS A 62 -13.27 17.53 -16.77
N MET A 63 -12.32 16.85 -17.41
CA MET A 63 -11.09 17.48 -17.88
C MET A 63 -11.45 18.53 -18.94
N LYS A 64 -10.73 19.64 -18.98
CA LYS A 64 -10.88 20.64 -20.04
C LYS A 64 -9.69 20.54 -20.97
N TYR A 65 -9.93 20.63 -22.27
CA TYR A 65 -8.89 20.74 -23.27
C TYR A 65 -9.18 21.94 -24.16
N ASP A 66 -8.25 22.90 -24.22
CA ASP A 66 -8.42 24.16 -24.97
C ASP A 66 -9.72 24.89 -24.55
N GLY A 67 -10.01 24.85 -23.24
CA GLY A 67 -11.22 25.43 -22.64
C GLY A 67 -12.52 24.63 -22.86
N LYS A 68 -12.51 23.56 -23.68
CA LYS A 68 -13.68 22.71 -23.93
C LYS A 68 -13.71 21.52 -22.97
N PRO A 69 -14.85 21.18 -22.36
CA PRO A 69 -14.94 19.97 -21.55
C PRO A 69 -14.75 18.73 -22.43
N VAL A 70 -13.93 17.79 -21.98
CA VAL A 70 -13.67 16.53 -22.67
C VAL A 70 -14.07 15.38 -21.74
N THR A 71 -14.77 14.40 -22.31
CA THR A 71 -15.15 13.18 -21.60
C THR A 71 -14.13 12.09 -21.95
N LEU A 72 -13.32 11.69 -20.98
CA LEU A 72 -12.33 10.62 -21.11
C LEU A 72 -12.96 9.26 -20.76
N PRO A 73 -12.51 8.17 -21.40
CA PRO A 73 -12.83 6.82 -20.96
C PRO A 73 -12.12 6.49 -19.62
N PRO A 74 -12.61 5.52 -18.84
CA PRO A 74 -12.08 5.20 -17.50
C PRO A 74 -10.56 4.96 -17.47
N GLU A 75 -10.02 4.31 -18.49
CA GLU A 75 -8.61 3.95 -18.60
C GLU A 75 -7.72 5.19 -18.76
N SER A 76 -8.07 6.11 -19.65
CA SER A 76 -7.34 7.38 -19.80
C SER A 76 -7.63 8.35 -18.66
N GLU A 77 -8.84 8.31 -18.09
CA GLU A 77 -9.25 9.14 -16.95
C GLU A 77 -8.44 8.81 -15.70
N GLU A 78 -8.17 7.52 -15.44
CA GLU A 78 -7.32 7.09 -14.33
C GLU A 78 -5.91 7.69 -14.44
N VAL A 79 -5.30 7.61 -15.62
CA VAL A 79 -3.96 8.15 -15.89
C VAL A 79 -3.94 9.68 -15.74
N ALA A 80 -4.96 10.36 -16.27
CA ALA A 80 -5.11 11.81 -16.07
C ALA A 80 -5.29 12.17 -14.58
N GLY A 81 -6.01 11.33 -13.83
CA GLY A 81 -6.24 11.46 -12.40
C GLY A 81 -4.94 11.38 -11.59
N PHE A 82 -4.00 10.52 -11.96
CA PHE A 82 -2.69 10.45 -11.29
C PHE A 82 -1.94 11.77 -11.38
N PHE A 83 -1.91 12.39 -12.57
CA PHE A 83 -1.26 13.69 -12.74
C PHE A 83 -2.04 14.81 -12.03
N GLY A 84 -3.37 14.78 -12.10
CA GLY A 84 -4.24 15.73 -11.40
C GLY A 84 -4.03 15.73 -9.88
N ALA A 85 -3.85 14.56 -9.28
CA ALA A 85 -3.56 14.43 -7.84
C ALA A 85 -2.17 14.97 -7.46
N MET A 86 -1.23 15.01 -8.41
CA MET A 86 0.15 15.47 -8.20
C MET A 86 0.39 16.92 -8.64
N ILE A 87 -0.62 17.64 -9.14
CA ILE A 87 -0.45 18.95 -9.78
C ILE A 87 0.16 20.03 -8.87
N GLU A 88 -0.07 19.93 -7.56
CA GLU A 88 0.46 20.88 -6.56
C GLU A 88 1.86 20.51 -6.05
N THR A 89 2.37 19.34 -6.43
CA THR A 89 3.67 18.83 -5.99
C THR A 89 4.81 19.37 -6.86
N ASP A 90 6.04 19.33 -6.35
CA ASP A 90 7.22 19.75 -7.12
C ASP A 90 7.51 18.83 -8.31
N HIS A 91 7.00 17.60 -8.30
CA HIS A 91 7.09 16.68 -9.44
C HIS A 91 6.34 17.21 -10.66
N ALA A 92 5.17 17.83 -10.47
CA ALA A 92 4.41 18.42 -11.57
C ALA A 92 5.10 19.64 -12.19
N LYS A 93 6.09 20.25 -11.50
CA LYS A 93 6.89 21.36 -12.04
C LYS A 93 8.09 20.87 -12.85
N ASP A 94 8.54 19.63 -12.64
CA ASP A 94 9.68 19.05 -13.34
C ASP A 94 9.35 18.82 -14.83
N PRO A 95 10.07 19.45 -15.78
CA PRO A 95 9.84 19.27 -17.20
C PRO A 95 10.04 17.82 -17.68
N VAL A 96 10.95 17.06 -17.05
CA VAL A 96 11.21 15.66 -17.42
C VAL A 96 10.03 14.78 -17.03
N PHE A 97 9.48 15.01 -15.84
CA PHE A 97 8.28 14.31 -15.37
C PHE A 97 7.08 14.60 -16.28
N ARG A 98 6.83 15.88 -16.59
CA ARG A 98 5.76 16.30 -17.51
C ARG A 98 5.89 15.69 -18.90
N ALA A 99 7.11 15.62 -19.44
CA ALA A 99 7.36 15.04 -20.76
C ALA A 99 7.13 13.52 -20.78
N ASN A 100 7.59 12.81 -19.76
CA ASN A 100 7.35 11.36 -19.62
C ASN A 100 5.87 11.06 -19.45
N PHE A 101 5.20 11.77 -18.54
CA PHE A 101 3.75 11.65 -18.35
C PHE A 101 2.98 11.88 -19.65
N PHE A 102 3.28 12.97 -20.36
CA PHE A 102 2.53 13.33 -21.55
C PHE A 102 2.73 12.34 -22.70
N ARG A 103 3.93 11.73 -22.83
CA ARG A 103 4.17 10.65 -23.78
C ARG A 103 3.25 9.47 -23.50
N ASP A 104 3.27 8.97 -22.27
CA ASP A 104 2.53 7.77 -21.88
C ASP A 104 1.02 8.04 -21.89
N PHE A 105 0.59 9.23 -21.48
CA PHE A 105 -0.81 9.67 -21.56
C PHE A 105 -1.30 9.76 -23.00
N LYS A 106 -0.45 10.20 -23.94
CA LYS A 106 -0.81 10.25 -25.36
C LYS A 106 -1.01 8.86 -25.93
N GLU A 107 -0.15 7.90 -25.60
CA GLU A 107 -0.31 6.49 -25.99
C GLU A 107 -1.66 5.93 -25.46
N MET A 108 -1.99 6.21 -24.19
CA MET A 108 -3.28 5.83 -23.62
C MET A 108 -4.48 6.48 -24.31
N CYS A 109 -4.35 7.74 -24.73
CA CYS A 109 -5.41 8.43 -25.49
C CYS A 109 -5.51 7.96 -26.95
N GLU A 110 -4.46 7.34 -27.51
CA GLU A 110 -4.51 6.73 -28.83
C GLU A 110 -5.20 5.36 -28.78
N GLU A 111 -4.99 4.59 -27.72
CA GLU A 111 -5.70 3.32 -27.48
C GLU A 111 -7.16 3.54 -27.05
N TYR A 112 -7.39 4.50 -26.15
CA TYR A 112 -8.70 4.85 -25.61
C TYR A 112 -9.03 6.33 -25.91
N PRO A 113 -9.57 6.64 -27.09
CA PRO A 113 -9.79 8.03 -27.51
C PRO A 113 -10.91 8.70 -26.70
N PRO A 114 -10.82 10.03 -26.49
CA PRO A 114 -11.90 10.80 -25.89
C PRO A 114 -13.18 10.72 -26.74
N ALA A 115 -14.34 10.66 -26.08
CA ALA A 115 -15.64 10.46 -26.74
C ALA A 115 -15.98 11.55 -27.78
N GLU A 116 -15.41 12.75 -27.64
CA GLU A 116 -15.66 13.91 -28.51
C GLU A 116 -14.70 14.01 -29.70
N GLY A 117 -13.82 13.02 -29.91
CA GLY A 117 -12.85 13.02 -31.01
C GLY A 117 -11.78 14.11 -30.91
N VAL A 118 -11.59 14.68 -29.72
CA VAL A 118 -10.60 15.72 -29.44
C VAL A 118 -9.21 15.08 -29.39
N LYS A 119 -8.29 15.56 -30.22
CA LYS A 119 -6.89 15.10 -30.21
C LYS A 119 -6.09 15.90 -29.18
N ILE A 120 -5.59 15.20 -28.17
CA ILE A 120 -4.73 15.79 -27.15
C ILE A 120 -3.32 15.93 -27.75
N THR A 121 -2.90 17.17 -28.02
CA THR A 121 -1.64 17.49 -28.71
C THR A 121 -0.57 18.10 -27.81
N SER A 122 -0.97 18.72 -26.70
CA SER A 122 -0.06 19.43 -25.78
C SER A 122 -0.64 19.43 -24.38
N LEU A 123 0.21 19.17 -23.39
CA LEU A 123 -0.16 19.20 -21.97
C LEU A 123 -0.61 20.59 -21.49
N GLU A 124 -0.08 21.66 -22.08
CA GLU A 124 -0.40 23.05 -21.71
C GLU A 124 -1.84 23.46 -22.06
N LYS A 125 -2.50 22.68 -22.91
CA LYS A 125 -3.90 22.90 -23.29
C LYS A 125 -4.87 22.12 -22.40
N CYS A 126 -4.36 21.23 -21.54
CA CYS A 126 -5.14 20.47 -20.56
C CYS A 126 -5.44 21.30 -19.30
#